data_AF-A0A2V7ZB40-F1
#
_entry.id   AF-A0A2V7ZB40-F1
#
_cell.length_a   1.000
_cell.length_b   1.000
_cell.length_c   1.000
_cell.angle_alpha   90.00
_cell.angle_beta   90.00
_cell.angle_gamma   90.00
#
_symmetry.space_group_name_H-M   'P 1'
#
loop_
_entity.id
_entity.type
_entity.pdbx_description
1 polymer ?
#
loop_
_entity_poly.entity_id
_entity_poly.type
_entity_poly.pdbx_seq_one_letter_code
_entity_poly.pdbx_strand_id
1 'polypeptide(L)'
;MSADLKAAQRQLRDIIRALEAIGFRLAGVEAALPPSPAETDRLQDVGTGETDLVTQLRSVIQCVLKDSLQPLIGDLREVTGLAAAEPEEGEG
;
A
#
# COMPACT_ATOMS: atom_id res chain seq x y z
N MET A 1 -19.94 -1.47 -25.68
CA MET A 1 -18.94 -0.61 -25.01
C MET A 1 -18.34 0.36 -26.02
N SER A 2 -18.46 1.68 -25.80
CA SER A 2 -17.90 2.69 -26.70
C SER A 2 -16.38 2.65 -26.73
N ALA A 3 -15.76 3.18 -27.79
CA ALA A 3 -14.31 3.27 -27.91
C ALA A 3 -13.70 4.11 -26.78
N ASP A 4 -14.37 5.21 -26.39
CA ASP A 4 -13.95 6.10 -25.30
C ASP A 4 -13.93 5.38 -23.95
N LEU A 5 -14.93 4.55 -23.67
CA LEU A 5 -15.00 3.77 -22.44
C LEU A 5 -13.84 2.76 -22.35
N LYS A 6 -13.50 2.09 -23.47
CA LYS A 6 -12.36 1.16 -23.50
C LYS A 6 -11.02 1.89 -23.32
N ALA A 7 -10.88 3.09 -23.86
CA ALA A 7 -9.69 3.93 -23.69
C ALA A 7 -9.54 4.37 -22.22
N ALA A 8 -10.62 4.85 -21.61
CA ALA A 8 -10.65 5.22 -20.20
C ALA A 8 -10.29 4.03 -19.28
N GLN A 9 -10.87 2.85 -19.53
CA GLN A 9 -10.53 1.64 -18.78
C GLN A 9 -9.04 1.28 -18.92
N ARG A 10 -8.47 1.39 -20.12
CA ARG A 10 -7.04 1.13 -20.32
C ARG A 10 -6.16 2.10 -19.53
N GLN A 11 -6.49 3.39 -19.56
CA GLN A 11 -5.78 4.41 -18.78
C GLN A 11 -5.88 4.15 -17.29
N LEU A 12 -7.07 3.79 -16.79
CA LEU A 12 -7.26 3.42 -15.39
C LEU A 12 -6.43 2.20 -14.99
N ARG A 13 -6.30 1.18 -15.85
CA ARG A 13 -5.40 0.04 -15.59
C ARG A 13 -3.94 0.46 -15.46
N ASP A 14 -3.49 1.40 -16.28
CA ASP A 14 -2.12 1.90 -16.20
C ASP A 14 -1.90 2.71 -14.91
N ILE A 15 -2.90 3.50 -14.49
CA ILE A 15 -2.89 4.22 -13.21
C ILE A 15 -2.86 3.25 -12.03
N ILE A 16 -3.69 2.20 -12.04
CA ILE A 16 -3.71 1.16 -10.99
C ILE A 16 -2.32 0.56 -10.82
N ARG A 17 -1.66 0.17 -11.92
CA ARG A 17 -0.29 -0.38 -11.89
C ARG A 17 0.72 0.60 -11.32
N ALA A 18 0.59 1.89 -11.65
CA ALA A 18 1.47 2.92 -11.10
C ALA A 18 1.26 3.10 -9.59
N LEU A 19 0.01 3.09 -9.12
CA LEU A 19 -0.33 3.16 -7.70
C LEU A 19 0.18 1.94 -6.93
N GLU A 20 0.07 0.74 -7.49
CA GLU A 20 0.63 -0.49 -6.92
C GLU A 20 2.16 -0.39 -6.80
N ALA A 21 2.83 0.08 -7.85
CA ALA A 21 4.28 0.28 -7.82
C ALA A 21 4.71 1.30 -6.75
N ILE A 22 3.93 2.37 -6.55
CA ILE A 22 4.15 3.34 -5.46
C ILE A 22 3.94 2.64 -4.11
N GLY A 23 2.89 1.84 -3.96
CA GLY A 23 2.63 1.06 -2.75
C GLY A 23 3.80 0.13 -2.39
N PHE A 24 4.33 -0.62 -3.35
CA PHE A 24 5.51 -1.46 -3.13
C PHE A 24 6.75 -0.65 -2.73
N ARG A 25 6.96 0.53 -3.32
CA ARG A 25 8.08 1.40 -2.95
C ARG A 25 7.94 1.93 -1.53
N LEU A 26 6.73 2.32 -1.13
CA LEU A 26 6.44 2.77 0.25
C LEU A 26 6.66 1.63 1.25
N ALA A 27 6.17 0.42 0.96
CA ALA A 27 6.43 -0.75 1.79
C ALA A 27 7.94 -1.07 1.90
N GLY A 28 8.69 -0.89 0.81
CA GLY A 28 10.15 -1.01 0.82
C GLY A 28 10.83 0.02 1.72
N VAL A 29 10.36 1.28 1.73
CA VAL A 29 10.84 2.30 2.66
C VAL A 29 10.52 1.91 4.10
N GLU A 30 9.29 1.46 4.38
CA GLU A 30 8.88 0.99 5.71
C GLU A 30 9.77 -0.14 6.23
N ALA A 31 10.05 -1.12 5.39
CA ALA A 31 10.89 -2.27 5.71
C ALA A 31 12.37 -1.93 5.89
N ALA A 32 12.84 -0.83 5.28
CA ALA A 32 14.20 -0.34 5.45
C ALA A 32 14.39 0.51 6.72
N LEU A 33 13.29 0.96 7.36
CA LEU A 33 13.37 1.69 8.62
C LEU A 33 13.84 0.74 9.75
N PRO A 34 14.73 1.20 10.64
CA PRO A 34 15.17 0.39 11.78
C PRO A 34 13.95 0.00 12.63
N PRO A 35 13.94 -1.20 13.24
CA PRO A 35 12.82 -1.64 14.06
C PRO A 35 12.52 -0.60 15.13
N SER A 36 11.23 -0.39 15.43
CA SER A 36 10.90 0.61 16.44
C SER A 36 11.42 0.12 17.80
N PRO A 37 11.79 1.03 18.71
CA PRO A 37 12.11 0.63 20.07
C PRO A 37 10.90 0.00 20.81
N ALA A 38 9.66 0.19 20.37
CA ALA A 38 8.52 -0.56 20.89
C ALA A 38 8.64 -2.09 20.63
N GLU A 39 9.34 -2.48 19.57
CA GLU A 39 9.62 -3.87 19.20
C GLU A 39 10.97 -4.36 19.74
N THR A 40 11.91 -3.43 20.01
CA THR A 40 13.32 -3.77 20.29
C THR A 40 13.72 -3.50 21.75
N ASP A 41 12.98 -2.67 22.47
CA ASP A 41 13.55 -1.98 23.61
C ASP A 41 12.56 -1.74 24.78
N ARG A 42 12.61 -2.70 25.71
CA ARG A 42 12.44 -2.48 27.15
C ARG A 42 13.76 -2.03 27.82
N LEU A 43 14.79 -1.56 27.08
CA LEU A 43 16.18 -1.64 27.54
C LEU A 43 17.10 -0.40 27.42
N GLN A 44 16.88 0.60 26.58
CA GLN A 44 17.79 1.72 26.28
C GLN A 44 17.04 2.99 25.85
N ASP A 45 16.63 3.75 26.86
CA ASP A 45 16.28 5.16 26.84
C ASP A 45 17.51 6.04 26.47
N VAL A 46 17.90 6.07 25.19
CA VAL A 46 18.95 6.99 24.70
C VAL A 46 18.61 7.49 23.30
N GLY A 47 17.82 8.56 23.19
CA GLY A 47 17.63 9.33 21.95
C GLY A 47 16.17 9.49 21.51
N THR A 48 15.39 10.29 22.24
CA THR A 48 13.94 10.44 22.04
C THR A 48 13.53 11.11 20.72
N GLY A 49 14.39 11.94 20.10
CA GLY A 49 14.03 12.71 18.90
C GLY A 49 14.02 11.91 17.59
N GLU A 50 15.10 11.17 17.29
CA GLU A 50 15.22 10.38 16.05
C GLU A 50 14.29 9.15 16.08
N THR A 51 14.13 8.57 17.26
CA THR A 51 13.22 7.46 17.56
C THR A 51 11.74 7.79 17.27
N ASP A 52 11.30 8.99 17.66
CA ASP A 52 9.94 9.45 17.43
C ASP A 52 9.68 9.66 15.93
N LEU A 53 10.67 10.20 15.20
CA LEU A 53 10.57 10.36 13.75
C LEU A 53 10.45 9.03 12.99
N VAL A 54 11.20 8.00 13.36
CA VAL A 54 11.08 6.66 12.74
C VAL A 54 9.69 6.06 12.97
N THR A 55 9.16 6.19 14.20
CA THR A 55 7.84 5.67 14.56
C THR A 55 6.73 6.42 13.82
N GLN A 56 6.83 7.74 13.75
CA GLN A 56 5.91 8.58 12.97
C GLN A 56 5.96 8.25 11.49
N LEU A 57 7.16 8.10 10.91
CA LEU A 57 7.32 7.79 9.49
C LEU A 57 6.73 6.42 9.15
N ARG A 58 6.99 5.39 9.97
CA ARG A 58 6.36 4.07 9.82
C ARG A 58 4.83 4.16 9.90
N SER A 59 4.31 4.88 10.90
CA SER A 59 2.87 5.04 11.10
C SER A 59 2.20 5.72 9.91
N VAL A 60 2.79 6.81 9.40
CA VAL A 60 2.28 7.52 8.22
C VAL A 60 2.31 6.64 6.99
N ILE A 61 3.40 5.90 6.75
CA ILE A 61 3.48 4.98 5.59
C ILE A 61 2.42 3.89 5.68
N GLN A 62 2.24 3.28 6.86
CA GLN A 62 1.21 2.27 7.08
C GLN A 62 -0.21 2.82 6.86
N CYS A 63 -0.51 4.01 7.37
CA CYS A 63 -1.79 4.69 7.15
C CYS A 63 -2.01 5.01 5.67
N VAL A 64 -1.01 5.54 4.95
CA VAL A 64 -1.14 5.83 3.52
C VAL A 64 -1.39 4.54 2.72
N LEU A 65 -0.69 3.45 3.04
CA LEU A 65 -0.88 2.17 2.38
C LEU A 65 -2.28 1.60 2.64
N LYS A 66 -2.70 1.51 3.90
CA LYS A 66 -3.94 0.83 4.31
C LYS A 66 -5.20 1.67 4.11
N ASP A 67 -5.14 2.95 4.48
CA ASP A 67 -6.33 3.78 4.57
C ASP A 67 -6.57 4.60 3.30
N SER A 68 -5.55 4.76 2.44
CA SER A 68 -5.66 5.57 1.21
C SER A 68 -5.41 4.77 -0.06
N LEU A 69 -4.24 4.12 -0.21
CA LEU A 69 -3.85 3.48 -1.47
C LEU A 69 -4.60 2.17 -1.73
N GLN A 70 -4.71 1.29 -0.74
CA GLN A 70 -5.41 0.01 -0.89
C GLN A 70 -6.90 0.19 -1.26
N PRO A 71 -7.69 1.04 -0.57
CA PRO A 71 -9.09 1.28 -0.92
C PRO A 71 -9.21 1.88 -2.32
N LEU A 72 -8.41 2.90 -2.65
CA LEU A 72 -8.41 3.53 -3.97
C LEU A 72 -8.13 2.53 -5.10
N ILE A 73 -7.13 1.65 -4.93
CA ILE A 73 -6.82 0.61 -5.91
C ILE A 73 -8.00 -0.37 -6.04
N GLY A 74 -8.63 -0.75 -4.92
CA GLY A 74 -9.83 -1.60 -4.90
C GLY A 74 -10.96 -1.01 -5.72
N ASP A 75 -11.35 0.23 -5.42
CA ASP A 75 -12.42 0.96 -6.11
C ASP A 75 -12.14 1.06 -7.61
N LEU A 76 -10.90 1.39 -8.00
CA LEU A 76 -10.50 1.49 -9.40
C LEU A 76 -10.50 0.14 -10.12
N ARG A 77 -10.17 -0.95 -9.44
CA ARG A 77 -10.24 -2.32 -10.02
C ARG A 77 -11.70 -2.74 -10.26
N GLU A 78 -12.60 -2.42 -9.34
CA GLU A 78 -14.02 -2.72 -9.46
C GLU A 78 -14.62 -2.07 -10.72
N VAL A 79 -14.39 -0.77 -10.91
CA VAL A 79 -14.94 -0.04 -12.08
C VAL A 79 -14.27 -0.41 -13.41
N THR A 80 -13.07 -0.99 -13.37
CA THR A 80 -12.36 -1.47 -14.57
C THR A 80 -12.64 -2.94 -14.91
N GLY A 81 -13.41 -3.64 -14.09
CA GLY A 81 -13.68 -5.08 -14.25
C GLY A 81 -12.44 -5.95 -14.03
N LEU A 82 -11.42 -5.43 -13.33
CA LEU A 82 -10.24 -6.15 -12.87
C LEU A 82 -10.50 -6.77 -11.50
N ALA A 83 -11.71 -7.30 -11.26
CA ALA A 83 -12.05 -7.96 -10.00
C ALA A 83 -10.91 -8.91 -9.64
N ALA A 84 -10.41 -8.80 -8.41
CA ALA A 84 -9.39 -9.68 -7.88
C ALA A 84 -9.83 -11.10 -8.18
N ALA A 85 -8.97 -11.89 -8.85
CA ALA A 85 -9.26 -13.27 -9.19
C ALA A 85 -9.92 -13.92 -7.97
N GLU A 86 -11.16 -14.36 -8.15
CA GLU A 86 -11.88 -15.09 -7.11
C GLU A 86 -10.95 -16.23 -6.64
N PRO A 87 -10.80 -16.47 -5.34
CA PRO A 87 -10.02 -17.61 -4.89
C PRO A 87 -10.69 -18.85 -5.49
N GLU A 88 -10.01 -19.51 -6.44
CA GLU A 88 -10.40 -20.80 -6.96
C GLU A 88 -10.65 -21.71 -5.74
N GLU A 89 -11.92 -21.99 -5.47
CA GLU A 89 -12.33 -22.96 -4.47
C GLU A 89 -11.72 -24.29 -4.89
N GLY A 90 -10.63 -24.67 -4.22
CA GLY A 90 -10.03 -25.98 -4.39
C GLY A 90 -11.04 -27.03 -3.98
N GLU A 91 -11.60 -27.73 -4.96
CA GLU A 91 -12.29 -29.00 -4.76
C GLU A 91 -11.34 -29.97 -4.04
N GLY A 92 -11.74 -30.39 -2.85
CA GLY A 92 -11.10 -31.44 -2.05
C GLY A 92 -12.15 -32.40 -1.51
#